data_AF-A0A7X2IPA0-F1
#
_entry.id   AF-A0A7X2IPA0-F1
#
_cell.length_a   1.000
_cell.length_b   1.000
_cell.length_c   1.000
_cell.angle_alpha   90.00
_cell.angle_beta   90.00
_cell.angle_gamma   90.00
#
_symmetry.space_group_name_H-M   'P 1'
#
loop_
_entity.id
_entity.type
_entity.pdbx_description
1 polymer ?
#
loop_
_entity_poly.entity_id
_entity_poly.type
_entity_poly.pdbx_seq_one_letter_code
_entity_poly.pdbx_strand_id
1 'polypeptide(L)'
;MYDAQASTTITALQTGNSAIFSDATINNILALTTKANDTTVRFDQVTPDSSGNVTVPSGAEVVLVTTSDTAQTTIAPPANAPVVIFQGRGGVIATINDAAASVPSNDQTHVDRVVIGSAGNDKIIVADARNTQVILGTGNSTVTTGAGVDTVVAGLGNSTVVGGSGDYAVVKLAGNAANYQVSTTNGHAVVTDTTTNKVTDISKIQYVQLDNGNALVFAKDSIEAAIANLYHTAFGRDADAGGLDYWFDLGRAGASLKQIADAFTHSAEFAVRALLDDTSFVQQLYQTTFNRAGESAGVAYWVDALQHGASRADLIQSFSTIAVQNITHTAVHQEAQVVGSITIVTGII
;
A
#
# COMPACT_ATOMS: atom_id res chain seq x y z
N MET A 1 -26.06 -23.91 -3.49
CA MET A 1 -25.93 -23.79 -2.03
C MET A 1 -25.34 -25.09 -1.49
N TYR A 2 -24.22 -25.00 -0.79
CA TYR A 2 -23.73 -26.08 0.06
C TYR A 2 -23.14 -25.50 1.34
N ASP A 3 -23.35 -26.19 2.45
CA ASP A 3 -22.76 -25.86 3.75
C ASP A 3 -21.64 -26.85 4.02
N ALA A 4 -20.52 -26.34 4.51
CA ALA A 4 -19.38 -27.17 4.85
C ALA A 4 -18.70 -26.64 6.10
N GLN A 5 -18.06 -27.55 6.85
CA GLN A 5 -17.27 -27.16 8.01
C GLN A 5 -16.19 -26.17 7.56
N ALA A 6 -16.11 -25.03 8.27
CA ALA A 6 -15.27 -23.92 7.87
C ALA A 6 -13.82 -24.37 7.61
N SER A 7 -13.26 -25.16 8.54
CA SER A 7 -11.89 -25.68 8.46
C SER A 7 -11.61 -26.54 7.22
N THR A 8 -12.55 -27.40 6.82
CA THR A 8 -12.39 -28.29 5.66
C THR A 8 -12.44 -27.52 4.34
N THR A 9 -13.37 -26.58 4.22
CA THR A 9 -13.52 -25.79 2.98
C THR A 9 -12.35 -24.85 2.78
N ILE A 10 -11.87 -24.27 3.86
CA ILE A 10 -10.72 -23.38 3.84
C ILE A 10 -9.48 -24.13 3.41
N THR A 11 -9.23 -25.30 3.98
CA THR A 11 -8.12 -26.16 3.56
C THR A 11 -8.21 -26.48 2.06
N ALA A 12 -9.42 -26.71 1.53
CA ALA A 12 -9.63 -26.97 0.11
C ALA A 12 -9.35 -25.72 -0.77
N LEU A 13 -9.79 -24.52 -0.37
CA LEU A 13 -9.50 -23.27 -1.08
C LEU A 13 -7.99 -22.99 -1.10
N GLN A 14 -7.32 -23.14 0.04
CA GLN A 14 -5.87 -22.98 0.17
C GLN A 14 -5.11 -24.00 -0.70
N THR A 15 -5.56 -25.25 -0.73
CA THR A 15 -4.94 -26.29 -1.59
C THR A 15 -5.16 -25.99 -3.07
N GLY A 16 -6.30 -25.42 -3.44
CA GLY A 16 -6.64 -25.10 -4.83
C GLY A 16 -5.84 -23.93 -5.40
N ASN A 17 -5.60 -22.88 -4.60
CA ASN A 17 -4.76 -21.76 -4.99
C ASN A 17 -4.25 -20.99 -3.75
N SER A 18 -3.14 -21.45 -3.18
CA SER A 18 -2.55 -20.88 -1.96
C SER A 18 -2.06 -19.43 -2.13
N ALA A 19 -1.85 -18.98 -3.37
CA ALA A 19 -1.44 -17.61 -3.64
C ALA A 19 -2.61 -16.62 -3.52
N ILE A 20 -3.81 -17.00 -3.97
CA ILE A 20 -5.04 -16.20 -3.79
C ILE A 20 -5.59 -16.36 -2.37
N PHE A 21 -5.64 -17.61 -1.90
CA PHE A 21 -6.17 -17.99 -0.59
C PHE A 21 -5.03 -18.15 0.42
N SER A 22 -4.29 -17.07 0.67
CA SER A 22 -3.29 -17.04 1.75
C SER A 22 -3.95 -17.18 3.12
N ASP A 23 -3.18 -17.51 4.17
CA ASP A 23 -3.68 -17.57 5.55
C ASP A 23 -4.37 -16.26 5.97
N ALA A 24 -3.82 -15.11 5.56
CA ALA A 24 -4.42 -13.81 5.84
C ALA A 24 -5.78 -13.63 5.16
N THR A 25 -5.89 -13.96 3.86
CA THR A 25 -7.17 -13.90 3.12
C THR A 25 -8.20 -14.83 3.75
N ILE A 26 -7.79 -16.04 4.11
CA ILE A 26 -8.65 -17.03 4.77
C ILE A 26 -9.15 -16.54 6.13
N ASN A 27 -8.29 -15.94 6.95
CA ASN A 27 -8.68 -15.42 8.25
C ASN A 27 -9.71 -14.30 8.12
N ASN A 28 -9.58 -13.43 7.11
CA ASN A 28 -10.58 -12.40 6.84
C ASN A 28 -11.91 -13.00 6.37
N ILE A 29 -11.88 -13.99 5.47
CA ILE A 29 -13.10 -14.72 5.06
C ILE A 29 -13.77 -15.33 6.29
N LEU A 30 -13.02 -16.02 7.15
CA LEU A 30 -13.55 -16.62 8.38
C LEU A 30 -14.18 -15.59 9.32
N ALA A 31 -13.50 -14.46 9.55
CA ALA A 31 -13.99 -13.41 10.42
C ALA A 31 -15.33 -12.83 9.93
N LEU A 32 -15.54 -12.83 8.61
CA LEU A 32 -16.77 -12.36 7.98
C LEU A 32 -17.90 -13.40 7.95
N THR A 33 -17.57 -14.69 7.89
CA THR A 33 -18.56 -15.75 7.68
C THR A 33 -18.88 -16.55 8.94
N THR A 34 -17.95 -16.68 9.88
CA THR A 34 -18.16 -17.47 11.10
C THR A 34 -18.77 -16.63 12.23
N LYS A 35 -19.78 -17.20 12.89
CA LYS A 35 -20.51 -16.55 14.00
C LYS A 35 -20.28 -17.37 15.28
N ALA A 36 -20.49 -16.76 16.45
CA ALA A 36 -20.19 -17.36 17.76
C ALA A 36 -20.78 -18.76 18.02
N ASN A 37 -21.78 -19.20 17.24
CA ASN A 37 -22.39 -20.52 17.32
C ASN A 37 -22.57 -21.19 15.95
N ASP A 38 -21.83 -20.76 14.92
CA ASP A 38 -21.89 -21.33 13.57
C ASP A 38 -20.48 -21.70 13.10
N THR A 39 -20.24 -23.01 12.96
CA THR A 39 -18.96 -23.57 12.50
C THR A 39 -18.99 -23.92 11.01
N THR A 40 -20.09 -23.63 10.33
CA THR A 40 -20.26 -23.84 8.90
C THR A 40 -20.11 -22.53 8.14
N VAL A 41 -19.68 -22.63 6.89
CA VAL A 41 -19.68 -21.50 5.96
C VAL A 41 -20.56 -21.87 4.79
N ARG A 42 -21.48 -20.96 4.44
CA ARG A 42 -22.42 -21.17 3.36
C ARG A 42 -21.89 -20.64 2.04
N PHE A 43 -21.87 -21.52 1.03
CA PHE A 43 -21.45 -21.19 -0.34
C PHE A 43 -22.64 -21.20 -1.30
N ASP A 44 -22.81 -20.09 -2.00
CA ASP A 44 -23.84 -19.91 -3.01
C ASP A 44 -23.18 -19.70 -4.37
N GLN A 45 -23.20 -20.73 -5.21
CA GLN A 45 -22.84 -20.60 -6.61
C GLN A 45 -23.99 -19.96 -7.38
N VAL A 46 -23.69 -18.87 -8.07
CA VAL A 46 -24.66 -18.06 -8.80
C VAL A 46 -24.16 -17.80 -10.22
N THR A 47 -25.07 -17.93 -11.18
CA THR A 47 -24.84 -17.50 -12.55
C THR A 47 -25.56 -16.16 -12.75
N PRO A 48 -24.86 -15.10 -13.20
CA PRO A 48 -25.48 -13.82 -13.53
C PRO A 48 -26.59 -13.98 -14.59
N ASP A 49 -27.59 -13.11 -14.54
CA ASP A 49 -28.61 -13.05 -15.60
C ASP A 49 -28.03 -12.52 -16.93
N SER A 50 -28.86 -12.44 -17.97
CA SER A 50 -28.44 -11.95 -19.29
C SER A 50 -28.00 -10.48 -19.31
N SER A 51 -28.29 -9.73 -18.25
CA SER A 51 -27.85 -8.34 -18.05
C SER A 51 -26.65 -8.24 -17.10
N GLY A 52 -26.14 -9.37 -16.60
CA GLY A 52 -25.00 -9.44 -15.67
C GLY A 52 -25.37 -9.24 -14.20
N ASN A 53 -26.66 -9.22 -13.84
CA ASN A 53 -27.07 -9.06 -12.45
C ASN A 53 -26.92 -10.37 -11.67
N VAL A 54 -26.39 -10.27 -10.46
CA VAL A 54 -26.25 -11.41 -9.53
C VAL A 54 -27.33 -11.28 -8.45
N THR A 55 -28.24 -12.25 -8.40
CA THR A 55 -29.21 -12.37 -7.30
C THR A 55 -28.75 -13.43 -6.32
N VAL A 56 -28.64 -13.06 -5.05
CA VAL A 56 -28.23 -13.99 -3.98
C VAL A 56 -29.39 -14.31 -3.04
N PRO A 57 -29.47 -15.53 -2.50
CA PRO A 57 -30.47 -15.82 -1.48
C PRO A 57 -30.13 -15.12 -0.17
N SER A 58 -31.14 -14.85 0.67
CA SER A 58 -30.94 -14.24 1.99
C SER A 58 -29.94 -15.05 2.83
N GLY A 59 -29.06 -14.34 3.55
CA GLY A 59 -28.02 -14.93 4.39
C GLY A 59 -26.89 -15.60 3.61
N ALA A 60 -26.66 -15.22 2.34
CA ALA A 60 -25.47 -15.64 1.61
C ALA A 60 -24.20 -15.11 2.29
N GLU A 61 -23.21 -15.99 2.43
CA GLU A 61 -21.92 -15.67 3.08
C GLU A 61 -20.82 -15.59 2.03
N VAL A 62 -20.57 -16.69 1.32
CA VAL A 62 -19.64 -16.72 0.18
C VAL A 62 -20.41 -16.92 -1.12
N VAL A 63 -20.29 -15.96 -2.03
CA VAL A 63 -20.95 -16.01 -3.33
C VAL A 63 -19.91 -16.35 -4.40
N LEU A 64 -20.08 -17.49 -5.04
CA LEU A 64 -19.26 -17.96 -6.15
C LEU A 64 -19.95 -17.56 -7.46
N VAL A 65 -19.51 -16.47 -8.09
CA VAL A 65 -20.11 -15.94 -9.31
C VAL A 65 -19.46 -16.59 -10.52
N THR A 66 -20.22 -17.39 -11.27
CA THR A 66 -19.75 -17.95 -12.54
C THR A 66 -19.62 -16.85 -13.59
N THR A 67 -18.47 -16.78 -14.26
CA THR A 67 -18.17 -15.79 -15.32
C THR A 67 -17.68 -16.49 -16.59
N SER A 68 -17.61 -15.78 -17.70
CA SER A 68 -17.18 -16.36 -18.97
C SER A 68 -15.71 -16.79 -18.92
N ASP A 69 -15.38 -17.89 -19.60
CA ASP A 69 -14.00 -18.36 -19.78
C ASP A 69 -13.27 -17.70 -20.96
N THR A 70 -13.99 -16.98 -21.83
CA THR A 70 -13.46 -16.53 -23.12
C THR A 70 -13.55 -15.03 -23.34
N ALA A 71 -14.41 -14.34 -22.62
CA ALA A 71 -14.65 -12.91 -22.79
C ALA A 71 -14.91 -12.21 -21.46
N GLN A 72 -14.56 -10.93 -21.38
CA GLN A 72 -14.81 -10.14 -20.19
C GLN A 72 -16.31 -9.91 -20.00
N THR A 73 -16.83 -10.17 -18.79
CA THR A 73 -18.27 -10.05 -18.50
C THR A 73 -18.52 -8.87 -17.56
N THR A 74 -19.49 -8.01 -17.88
CA THR A 74 -19.92 -6.95 -16.94
C THR A 74 -20.87 -7.56 -15.92
N ILE A 75 -20.53 -7.43 -14.64
CA ILE A 75 -21.27 -8.02 -13.53
C ILE A 75 -21.68 -6.92 -12.55
N ALA A 76 -22.96 -6.90 -12.19
CA ALA A 76 -23.46 -6.18 -11.02
C ALA A 76 -23.41 -7.15 -9.82
N PRO A 77 -22.43 -7.03 -8.91
CA PRO A 77 -22.27 -7.92 -7.77
C PRO A 77 -23.47 -7.81 -6.82
N PRO A 78 -23.74 -8.87 -6.04
CA PRO A 78 -24.87 -8.89 -5.13
C PRO A 78 -24.68 -7.89 -3.99
N ALA A 79 -25.79 -7.27 -3.57
CA ALA A 79 -25.79 -6.43 -2.39
C ALA A 79 -25.58 -7.27 -1.11
N ASN A 80 -24.77 -6.76 -0.18
CA ASN A 80 -24.58 -7.29 1.18
C ASN A 80 -23.92 -8.68 1.30
N ALA A 81 -23.39 -9.26 0.23
CA ALA A 81 -22.58 -10.47 0.36
C ALA A 81 -21.22 -10.11 0.98
N PRO A 82 -20.80 -10.74 2.10
CA PRO A 82 -19.53 -10.41 2.72
C PRO A 82 -18.34 -10.91 1.89
N VAL A 83 -18.50 -12.00 1.14
CA VAL A 83 -17.45 -12.54 0.26
C VAL A 83 -18.00 -12.79 -1.14
N VAL A 84 -17.34 -12.23 -2.17
CA VAL A 84 -17.66 -12.46 -3.58
C VAL A 84 -16.43 -12.99 -4.30
N ILE A 85 -16.58 -14.09 -5.05
CA ILE A 85 -15.49 -14.73 -5.79
C ILE A 85 -15.92 -14.92 -7.24
N PHE A 86 -15.21 -14.30 -8.18
CA PHE A 86 -15.47 -14.48 -9.61
C PHE A 86 -14.76 -15.71 -10.16
N GLN A 87 -15.50 -16.58 -10.85
CA GLN A 87 -15.03 -17.86 -11.34
C GLN A 87 -15.07 -17.91 -12.87
N GLY A 88 -13.92 -17.71 -13.51
CA GLY A 88 -13.78 -17.80 -14.95
C GLY A 88 -12.43 -17.26 -15.43
N ARG A 89 -12.13 -17.48 -16.71
CA ARG A 89 -10.87 -17.07 -17.36
C ARG A 89 -10.99 -15.85 -18.27
N GLY A 90 -12.20 -15.40 -18.58
CA GLY A 90 -12.47 -14.30 -19.51
C GLY A 90 -12.32 -12.91 -18.89
N GLY A 91 -12.32 -12.81 -17.56
CA GLY A 91 -12.25 -11.53 -16.84
C GLY A 91 -13.63 -10.96 -16.47
N VAL A 92 -13.66 -10.00 -15.55
CA VAL A 92 -14.89 -9.28 -15.16
C VAL A 92 -14.74 -7.77 -15.25
N ILE A 93 -15.86 -7.08 -15.48
CA ILE A 93 -16.01 -5.65 -15.19
C ILE A 93 -17.05 -5.56 -14.08
N ALA A 94 -16.64 -5.21 -12.87
CA ALA A 94 -17.50 -5.19 -11.69
C ALA A 94 -17.42 -3.84 -10.98
N THR A 95 -18.59 -3.26 -10.67
CA THR A 95 -18.68 -2.12 -9.75
C THR A 95 -19.33 -2.61 -8.46
N ILE A 96 -18.56 -2.63 -7.38
CA ILE A 96 -19.01 -3.06 -6.06
C ILE A 96 -19.61 -1.83 -5.36
N ASN A 97 -20.90 -1.88 -5.05
CA ASN A 97 -21.60 -0.77 -4.39
C ASN A 97 -22.78 -1.30 -3.56
N ASP A 98 -22.61 -1.36 -2.25
CA ASP A 98 -23.66 -1.73 -1.28
C ASP A 98 -24.40 -0.50 -0.72
N ALA A 99 -24.17 0.71 -1.28
CA ALA A 99 -24.74 1.98 -0.81
C ALA A 99 -24.49 2.29 0.69
N ALA A 100 -23.45 1.69 1.29
CA ALA A 100 -23.03 2.02 2.65
C ALA A 100 -22.52 3.47 2.70
N ALA A 101 -23.22 4.31 3.46
CA ALA A 101 -23.02 5.77 3.47
C ALA A 101 -21.92 6.25 4.44
N SER A 102 -21.36 5.37 5.28
CA SER A 102 -20.37 5.73 6.29
C SER A 102 -19.25 4.70 6.36
N VAL A 103 -18.00 5.18 6.48
CA VAL A 103 -16.82 4.36 6.77
C VAL A 103 -17.04 3.64 8.12
N PRO A 104 -17.14 2.31 8.17
CA PRO A 104 -17.59 1.59 9.37
C PRO A 104 -16.64 1.69 10.57
N SER A 105 -15.35 1.94 10.33
CA SER A 105 -14.36 2.23 11.36
C SER A 105 -13.14 2.94 10.74
N ASN A 106 -12.47 3.81 11.49
CA ASN A 106 -11.12 4.27 11.16
C ASN A 106 -10.04 3.22 11.54
N ASP A 107 -10.47 2.02 11.95
CA ASP A 107 -9.58 0.90 12.25
C ASP A 107 -9.06 0.32 10.93
N GLN A 108 -7.79 0.60 10.65
CA GLN A 108 -7.11 0.19 9.42
C GLN A 108 -6.97 -1.33 9.27
N THR A 109 -7.28 -2.10 10.32
CA THR A 109 -7.16 -3.56 10.33
C THR A 109 -8.49 -4.29 10.11
N HIS A 110 -9.62 -3.58 10.18
CA HIS A 110 -10.94 -4.20 10.04
C HIS A 110 -11.35 -4.32 8.57
N VAL A 111 -11.68 -5.54 8.13
CA VAL A 111 -12.21 -5.83 6.79
C VAL A 111 -13.70 -6.10 6.87
N ASP A 112 -14.49 -5.35 6.10
CA ASP A 112 -15.95 -5.50 6.01
C ASP A 112 -16.38 -6.46 4.88
N ARG A 113 -15.55 -6.57 3.84
CA ARG A 113 -15.88 -7.32 2.63
C ARG A 113 -14.63 -7.85 1.94
N VAL A 114 -14.71 -9.05 1.39
CA VAL A 114 -13.69 -9.66 0.55
C VAL A 114 -14.21 -9.83 -0.88
N VAL A 115 -13.46 -9.36 -1.87
CA VAL A 115 -13.74 -9.54 -3.30
C VAL A 115 -12.54 -10.21 -3.96
N ILE A 116 -12.76 -11.35 -4.61
CA ILE A 116 -11.70 -12.09 -5.30
C ILE A 116 -11.97 -12.03 -6.81
N GLY A 117 -11.00 -11.49 -7.54
CA GLY A 117 -10.98 -11.42 -8.99
C GLY A 117 -10.94 -12.80 -9.65
N SER A 118 -11.18 -12.82 -10.96
CA SER A 118 -11.16 -14.02 -11.78
C SER A 118 -9.73 -14.37 -12.22
N ALA A 119 -9.56 -15.45 -13.00
CA ALA A 119 -8.27 -15.77 -13.59
C ALA A 119 -7.95 -14.90 -14.83
N GLY A 120 -8.95 -14.17 -15.35
CA GLY A 120 -8.84 -13.29 -16.51
C GLY A 120 -8.51 -11.84 -16.13
N ASN A 121 -8.55 -10.96 -17.13
CA ASN A 121 -8.28 -9.54 -16.95
C ASN A 121 -9.49 -8.85 -16.32
N ASP A 122 -9.37 -8.44 -15.06
CA ASP A 122 -10.48 -7.83 -14.34
C ASP A 122 -10.43 -6.31 -14.34
N LYS A 123 -11.59 -5.68 -14.22
CA LYS A 123 -11.77 -4.27 -13.92
C LYS A 123 -12.75 -4.17 -12.75
N ILE A 124 -12.22 -3.88 -11.57
CA ILE A 124 -13.00 -3.82 -10.33
C ILE A 124 -13.02 -2.38 -9.82
N ILE A 125 -14.20 -1.86 -9.52
CA ILE A 125 -14.37 -0.53 -8.94
C ILE A 125 -15.10 -0.72 -7.61
N VAL A 126 -14.49 -0.31 -6.51
CA VAL A 126 -15.16 -0.18 -5.21
C VAL A 126 -15.74 1.24 -5.15
N ALA A 127 -17.06 1.35 -5.09
CA ALA A 127 -17.77 2.63 -5.19
C ALA A 127 -18.51 3.02 -3.90
N ASP A 128 -18.41 2.21 -2.85
CA ASP A 128 -18.95 2.50 -1.52
C ASP A 128 -17.83 2.82 -0.50
N ALA A 129 -18.23 3.01 0.76
CA ALA A 129 -17.33 3.40 1.85
C ALA A 129 -16.90 2.22 2.75
N ARG A 130 -17.19 0.97 2.38
CA ARG A 130 -16.82 -0.21 3.20
C ARG A 130 -15.32 -0.49 3.09
N ASN A 131 -14.71 -0.97 4.16
CA ASN A 131 -13.32 -1.44 4.13
C ASN A 131 -13.26 -2.76 3.34
N THR A 132 -12.82 -2.69 2.10
CA THR A 132 -12.86 -3.82 1.15
C THR A 132 -11.46 -4.37 0.92
N GLN A 133 -11.31 -5.68 1.15
CA GLN A 133 -10.15 -6.41 0.66
C GLN A 133 -10.44 -6.92 -0.76
N VAL A 134 -9.68 -6.46 -1.75
CA VAL A 134 -9.74 -6.95 -3.12
C VAL A 134 -8.50 -7.79 -3.40
N ILE A 135 -8.68 -9.05 -3.81
CA ILE A 135 -7.59 -9.93 -4.23
C ILE A 135 -7.64 -10.03 -5.76
N LEU A 136 -6.62 -9.49 -6.43
CA LEU A 136 -6.48 -9.60 -7.88
C LEU A 136 -6.02 -11.02 -8.23
N GLY A 137 -6.71 -11.64 -9.20
CA GLY A 137 -6.34 -12.96 -9.68
C GLY A 137 -5.12 -12.93 -10.60
N THR A 138 -4.97 -13.96 -11.43
CA THR A 138 -3.76 -14.16 -12.26
C THR A 138 -3.73 -13.33 -13.54
N GLY A 139 -4.86 -12.75 -13.96
CA GLY A 139 -4.93 -11.95 -15.16
C GLY A 139 -4.45 -10.51 -14.95
N ASN A 140 -4.29 -9.79 -16.06
CA ASN A 140 -3.84 -8.41 -16.01
C ASN A 140 -5.01 -7.50 -15.65
N SER A 141 -5.03 -6.99 -14.43
CA SER A 141 -6.25 -6.46 -13.81
C SER A 141 -6.10 -5.01 -13.39
N THR A 142 -7.23 -4.31 -13.37
CA THR A 142 -7.33 -2.92 -12.92
C THR A 142 -8.28 -2.84 -11.74
N VAL A 143 -7.90 -2.07 -10.71
CA VAL A 143 -8.78 -1.81 -9.58
C VAL A 143 -8.74 -0.35 -9.18
N THR A 144 -9.92 0.18 -8.87
CA THR A 144 -10.09 1.48 -8.21
C THR A 144 -10.73 1.25 -6.85
N THR A 145 -10.07 1.71 -5.78
CA THR A 145 -10.60 1.59 -4.41
C THR A 145 -11.64 2.68 -4.12
N GLY A 146 -12.35 2.55 -3.01
CA GLY A 146 -13.45 3.41 -2.59
C GLY A 146 -13.05 4.46 -1.55
N ALA A 147 -14.01 4.81 -0.71
CA ALA A 147 -13.81 5.80 0.37
C ALA A 147 -13.42 5.18 1.73
N GLY A 148 -13.54 3.85 1.86
CA GLY A 148 -13.17 3.09 3.06
C GLY A 148 -11.67 2.82 3.15
N VAL A 149 -11.25 2.13 4.20
CA VAL A 149 -9.89 1.61 4.34
C VAL A 149 -9.74 0.33 3.52
N ASP A 150 -9.33 0.46 2.27
CA ASP A 150 -9.29 -0.66 1.33
C ASP A 150 -7.92 -1.33 1.27
N THR A 151 -7.91 -2.64 1.06
CA THR A 151 -6.69 -3.41 0.83
C THR A 151 -6.76 -4.07 -0.54
N VAL A 152 -5.72 -3.92 -1.36
CA VAL A 152 -5.60 -4.59 -2.66
C VAL A 152 -4.43 -5.57 -2.62
N VAL A 153 -4.69 -6.87 -2.69
CA VAL A 153 -3.64 -7.89 -2.87
C VAL A 153 -3.39 -8.07 -4.36
N ALA A 154 -2.15 -7.83 -4.80
CA ALA A 154 -1.76 -7.86 -6.20
C ALA A 154 -0.47 -8.68 -6.43
N GLY A 155 -0.01 -8.74 -7.69
CA GLY A 155 1.29 -9.33 -8.04
C GLY A 155 1.24 -10.69 -8.74
N LEU A 156 0.07 -11.34 -8.85
CA LEU A 156 -0.06 -12.59 -9.62
C LEU A 156 -0.15 -12.35 -11.15
N GLY A 157 -0.72 -11.21 -11.54
CA GLY A 157 -0.75 -10.67 -12.90
C GLY A 157 -0.26 -9.22 -12.94
N ASN A 158 -0.11 -8.66 -14.14
CA ASN A 158 0.23 -7.24 -14.26
C ASN A 158 -0.98 -6.40 -13.84
N SER A 159 -0.80 -5.49 -12.89
CA SER A 159 -1.92 -4.83 -12.24
C SER A 159 -1.82 -3.32 -12.32
N THR A 160 -2.95 -2.64 -12.48
CA THR A 160 -3.06 -1.19 -12.25
C THR A 160 -3.96 -0.94 -11.05
N VAL A 161 -3.44 -0.28 -10.03
CA VAL A 161 -4.15 0.04 -8.79
C VAL A 161 -4.26 1.55 -8.66
N VAL A 162 -5.49 2.03 -8.50
CA VAL A 162 -5.79 3.44 -8.29
C VAL A 162 -6.52 3.59 -6.97
N GLY A 163 -5.97 4.37 -6.06
CA GLY A 163 -6.67 4.74 -4.84
C GLY A 163 -7.91 5.60 -5.13
N GLY A 164 -8.96 5.35 -4.36
CA GLY A 164 -10.21 6.09 -4.39
C GLY A 164 -10.14 7.46 -3.73
N SER A 165 -11.31 7.98 -3.35
CA SER A 165 -11.42 9.21 -2.57
C SER A 165 -11.18 9.00 -1.07
N GLY A 166 -10.97 7.76 -0.63
CA GLY A 166 -10.61 7.44 0.75
C GLY A 166 -9.16 7.79 1.03
N ASP A 167 -8.90 8.35 2.21
CA ASP A 167 -7.55 8.74 2.62
C ASP A 167 -6.67 7.56 3.07
N TYR A 168 -7.17 6.32 2.99
CA TYR A 168 -6.49 5.12 3.45
C TYR A 168 -6.74 3.93 2.51
N ALA A 169 -5.76 3.55 1.69
CA ALA A 169 -5.77 2.31 0.93
C ALA A 169 -4.35 1.72 0.90
N VAL A 170 -4.27 0.40 0.93
CA VAL A 170 -3.00 -0.33 0.98
C VAL A 170 -2.94 -1.31 -0.17
N VAL A 171 -1.79 -1.41 -0.82
CA VAL A 171 -1.52 -2.50 -1.76
C VAL A 171 -0.65 -3.55 -1.05
N LYS A 172 -0.96 -4.83 -1.15
CA LYS A 172 -0.14 -5.93 -0.60
C LYS A 172 0.49 -6.70 -1.75
N LEU A 173 1.82 -6.86 -1.71
CA LEU A 173 2.57 -7.69 -2.65
C LEU A 173 3.37 -8.76 -1.89
N ALA A 174 3.40 -9.98 -2.44
CA ALA A 174 4.06 -11.12 -1.81
C ALA A 174 5.57 -11.17 -2.10
N GLY A 175 6.38 -11.24 -1.05
CA GLY A 175 7.83 -11.21 -1.12
C GLY A 175 8.43 -10.09 -0.27
N ASN A 176 9.76 -10.09 -0.17
CA ASN A 176 10.50 -9.04 0.52
C ASN A 176 10.88 -7.93 -0.46
N ALA A 177 11.38 -6.80 0.07
CA ALA A 177 11.72 -5.66 -0.75
C ALA A 177 12.86 -5.90 -1.75
N ALA A 178 13.74 -6.87 -1.48
CA ALA A 178 14.82 -7.25 -2.40
C ALA A 178 14.28 -7.87 -3.70
N ASN A 179 13.04 -8.38 -3.70
CA ASN A 179 12.38 -8.90 -4.89
C ASN A 179 11.86 -7.80 -5.82
N TYR A 180 11.86 -6.54 -5.41
CA TYR A 180 11.18 -5.48 -6.14
C TYR A 180 12.14 -4.40 -6.61
N GLN A 181 12.03 -4.07 -7.89
CA GLN A 181 12.49 -2.81 -8.42
C GLN A 181 11.29 -1.88 -8.55
N VAL A 182 11.41 -0.65 -8.06
CA VAL A 182 10.35 0.34 -8.17
C VAL A 182 10.87 1.52 -8.98
N SER A 183 9.99 2.11 -9.77
CA SER A 183 10.25 3.37 -10.47
C SER A 183 9.05 4.28 -10.32
N THR A 184 9.25 5.59 -10.43
CA THR A 184 8.15 6.56 -10.43
C THR A 184 8.04 7.21 -11.80
N THR A 185 6.84 7.33 -12.33
CA THR A 185 6.57 7.95 -13.64
C THR A 185 5.20 8.60 -13.61
N ASN A 186 5.11 9.89 -13.94
CA ASN A 186 3.85 10.64 -14.03
C ASN A 186 2.94 10.58 -12.77
N GLY A 187 3.53 10.53 -11.57
CA GLY A 187 2.77 10.40 -10.31
C GLY A 187 2.29 8.99 -9.99
N HIS A 188 2.75 8.00 -10.76
CA HIS A 188 2.55 6.58 -10.50
C HIS A 188 3.83 5.97 -9.94
N ALA A 189 3.67 4.98 -9.05
CA ALA A 189 4.71 4.05 -8.65
C ALA A 189 4.54 2.74 -9.42
N VAL A 190 5.57 2.39 -10.19
CA VAL A 190 5.63 1.16 -10.97
C VAL A 190 6.51 0.18 -10.21
N VAL A 191 5.89 -0.76 -9.52
CA VAL A 191 6.54 -1.81 -8.72
C VAL A 191 6.68 -3.07 -9.57
N THR A 192 7.91 -3.45 -9.89
CA THR A 192 8.25 -4.62 -10.70
C THR A 192 8.88 -5.69 -9.83
N ASP A 193 8.24 -6.85 -9.74
CA ASP A 193 8.84 -8.05 -9.16
C ASP A 193 9.94 -8.56 -10.10
N THR A 194 11.20 -8.56 -9.66
CA THR A 194 12.35 -8.99 -10.46
C THR A 194 12.44 -10.50 -10.63
N THR A 195 11.70 -11.26 -9.84
CA THR A 195 11.63 -12.73 -9.90
C THR A 195 10.60 -13.17 -10.93
N THR A 196 9.42 -12.55 -10.92
CA THR A 196 8.28 -12.94 -11.77
C THR A 196 8.09 -12.04 -12.99
N ASN A 197 8.77 -10.88 -13.04
CA ASN A 197 8.58 -9.79 -14.00
C ASN A 197 7.15 -9.24 -14.04
N LYS A 198 6.38 -9.43 -12.95
CA LYS A 198 5.05 -8.85 -12.82
C LYS A 198 5.16 -7.41 -12.38
N VAL A 199 4.36 -6.56 -13.03
CA VAL A 199 4.34 -5.12 -12.78
C VAL A 199 3.03 -4.75 -12.09
N THR A 200 3.14 -3.99 -11.01
CA THR A 200 2.01 -3.32 -10.35
C THR A 200 2.22 -1.81 -10.49
N ASP A 201 1.40 -1.18 -11.32
CA ASP A 201 1.34 0.26 -11.54
C ASP A 201 0.34 0.87 -10.54
N ILE A 202 0.80 1.76 -9.66
CA ILE A 202 0.08 2.21 -8.48
C ILE A 202 -0.01 3.74 -8.48
N SER A 203 -1.20 4.29 -8.22
CA SER A 203 -1.41 5.73 -8.02
C SER A 203 -2.42 5.97 -6.89
N LYS A 204 -2.30 7.10 -6.20
CA LYS A 204 -3.22 7.51 -5.10
C LYS A 204 -3.33 6.52 -3.93
N ILE A 205 -2.32 5.68 -3.72
CA ILE A 205 -2.22 4.72 -2.61
C ILE A 205 -1.17 5.23 -1.62
N GLN A 206 -1.37 4.92 -0.34
CA GLN A 206 -0.62 5.42 0.82
C GLN A 206 0.69 4.64 0.99
N TYR A 207 0.63 3.32 0.89
CA TYR A 207 1.81 2.46 0.87
C TYR A 207 1.50 1.09 0.24
N VAL A 208 2.54 0.42 -0.24
CA VAL A 208 2.53 -1.01 -0.51
C VAL A 208 3.08 -1.73 0.70
N GLN A 209 2.36 -2.66 1.29
CA GLN A 209 2.89 -3.61 2.25
C GLN A 209 3.49 -4.82 1.51
N LEU A 210 4.61 -5.29 2.04
CA LEU A 210 5.39 -6.46 1.63
C LEU A 210 5.42 -7.48 2.78
N ASP A 211 5.92 -8.68 2.52
CA ASP A 211 6.02 -9.70 3.56
C ASP A 211 6.96 -9.27 4.70
N ASN A 212 6.75 -9.86 5.88
CA ASN A 212 7.47 -9.56 7.13
C ASN A 212 7.25 -8.13 7.65
N GLY A 213 6.16 -7.48 7.26
CA GLY A 213 5.79 -6.13 7.72
C GLY A 213 6.62 -5.03 7.08
N ASN A 214 7.32 -5.31 5.99
CA ASN A 214 8.00 -4.28 5.21
C ASN A 214 6.97 -3.51 4.38
N ALA A 215 7.23 -2.26 3.99
CA ALA A 215 6.32 -1.48 3.18
C ALA A 215 7.06 -0.45 2.34
N LEU A 216 6.62 -0.25 1.10
CA LEU A 216 7.05 0.85 0.26
C LEU A 216 6.06 1.99 0.47
N VAL A 217 6.45 3.07 1.13
CA VAL A 217 5.56 4.22 1.31
C VAL A 217 5.50 5.02 0.01
N PHE A 218 4.29 5.17 -0.52
CA PHE A 218 4.03 6.00 -1.68
C PHE A 218 3.35 7.26 -1.20
N ALA A 219 4.13 8.32 -1.11
CA ALA A 219 3.57 9.65 -0.99
C ALA A 219 2.55 9.92 -2.09
N LYS A 220 1.35 10.39 -1.72
CA LYS A 220 0.27 10.70 -2.67
C LYS A 220 0.63 11.87 -3.58
N ASP A 221 1.49 12.76 -3.10
CA ASP A 221 1.93 13.96 -3.81
C ASP A 221 3.36 14.35 -3.44
N SER A 222 3.83 15.47 -4.00
CA SER A 222 5.18 15.99 -3.74
C SER A 222 5.42 16.42 -2.29
N ILE A 223 4.36 16.78 -1.54
CA ILE A 223 4.47 17.21 -0.14
C ILE A 223 4.73 16.00 0.74
N GLU A 224 3.92 14.94 0.61
CA GLU A 224 4.10 13.70 1.35
C GLU A 224 5.46 13.06 1.02
N ALA A 225 5.92 13.17 -0.24
CA ALA A 225 7.19 12.59 -0.68
C ALA A 225 8.37 13.31 -0.02
N ALA A 226 8.27 14.63 0.07
CA ALA A 226 9.27 15.44 0.74
C ALA A 226 9.31 15.15 2.25
N ILE A 227 8.16 14.91 2.88
CA ILE A 227 8.08 14.59 4.32
C ILE A 227 8.64 13.20 4.63
N ALA A 228 8.32 12.20 3.82
CA ALA A 228 8.88 10.85 3.97
C ALA A 228 10.41 10.85 3.83
N ASN A 229 10.94 11.57 2.82
CA ASN A 229 12.39 11.74 2.65
C ASN A 229 13.02 12.48 3.83
N LEU A 230 12.37 13.54 4.32
CA LEU A 230 12.83 14.30 5.48
C LEU A 230 12.94 13.42 6.73
N TYR A 231 11.97 12.52 6.95
CA TYR A 231 11.97 11.57 8.05
C TYR A 231 13.16 10.59 7.93
N HIS A 232 13.34 9.99 6.75
CA HIS A 232 14.44 9.07 6.51
C HIS A 232 15.81 9.73 6.75
N THR A 233 16.00 10.95 6.24
CA THR A 233 17.21 11.75 6.48
C THR A 233 17.42 12.03 7.97
N ALA A 234 16.36 12.36 8.72
CA ALA A 234 16.47 12.67 10.15
C ALA A 234 16.79 11.45 11.01
N PHE A 235 16.18 10.30 10.71
CA PHE A 235 16.14 9.14 11.61
C PHE A 235 16.86 7.91 11.08
N GLY A 236 17.38 7.92 9.86
CA GLY A 236 18.12 6.80 9.25
C GLY A 236 17.34 5.49 9.20
N ARG A 237 16.03 5.60 9.35
CA ARG A 237 15.05 4.54 9.28
C ARG A 237 13.79 5.16 8.71
N ASP A 238 12.92 4.28 8.30
CA ASP A 238 11.65 4.71 7.77
C ASP A 238 10.64 4.83 8.90
N ALA A 239 9.72 5.76 8.72
CA ALA A 239 8.60 5.95 9.63
C ALA A 239 7.52 4.92 9.38
N ASP A 240 6.90 4.43 10.45
CA ASP A 240 5.67 3.65 10.34
C ASP A 240 4.50 4.50 9.79
N ALA A 241 3.44 3.84 9.32
CA ALA A 241 2.30 4.49 8.69
C ALA A 241 1.64 5.54 9.59
N GLY A 242 1.40 5.19 10.87
CA GLY A 242 0.80 6.12 11.84
C GLY A 242 1.72 7.30 12.15
N GLY A 243 3.03 7.08 12.17
CA GLY A 243 4.06 8.08 12.35
C GLY A 243 4.07 9.12 11.24
N LEU A 244 3.88 8.74 9.97
CA LEU A 244 3.84 9.67 8.84
C LEU A 244 2.52 10.43 8.70
N ASP A 245 1.39 9.81 9.04
CA ASP A 245 0.06 10.39 8.81
C ASP A 245 -0.08 11.78 9.47
N TYR A 246 0.41 11.90 10.72
CA TYR A 246 0.46 13.16 11.44
C TYR A 246 1.28 14.26 10.72
N TRP A 247 2.44 13.89 10.16
CA TRP A 247 3.29 14.85 9.45
C TRP A 247 2.70 15.22 8.08
N PHE A 248 2.08 14.26 7.40
CA PHE A 248 1.36 14.51 6.14
C PHE A 248 0.21 15.49 6.35
N ASP A 249 -0.58 15.33 7.42
CA ASP A 249 -1.62 16.28 7.78
C ASP A 249 -1.07 17.70 7.99
N LEU A 250 0.05 17.83 8.72
CA LEU A 250 0.72 19.12 8.91
C LEU A 250 1.22 19.72 7.59
N GLY A 251 1.83 18.91 6.72
CA GLY A 251 2.27 19.33 5.40
C GLY A 251 1.13 19.81 4.52
N ARG A 252 0.02 19.06 4.49
CA ARG A 252 -1.21 19.42 3.76
C ARG A 252 -1.85 20.69 4.32
N ALA A 253 -1.73 20.92 5.63
CA ALA A 253 -2.13 22.17 6.28
C ALA A 253 -1.17 23.35 6.03
N GLY A 254 -0.09 23.14 5.29
CA GLY A 254 0.85 24.19 4.86
C GLY A 254 2.11 24.34 5.71
N ALA A 255 2.40 23.40 6.62
CA ALA A 255 3.67 23.38 7.33
C ALA A 255 4.83 23.15 6.35
N SER A 256 5.89 23.95 6.50
CA SER A 256 7.11 23.79 5.72
C SER A 256 7.94 22.60 6.19
N LEU A 257 8.76 22.04 5.31
CA LEU A 257 9.72 20.98 5.65
C LEU A 257 10.66 21.39 6.79
N LYS A 258 11.04 22.68 6.84
CA LYS A 258 11.86 23.20 7.94
C LYS A 258 11.13 23.12 9.29
N GLN A 259 9.85 23.48 9.34
CA GLN A 259 9.05 23.37 10.57
C GLN A 259 8.88 21.92 11.03
N ILE A 260 8.69 21.01 10.08
CA ILE A 260 8.61 19.57 10.37
C ILE A 260 9.97 19.04 10.85
N ALA A 261 11.07 19.41 10.20
CA ALA A 261 12.42 19.05 10.64
C ALA A 261 12.74 19.60 12.03
N ASP A 262 12.35 20.84 12.33
CA ASP A 262 12.48 21.41 13.67
C ASP A 262 11.72 20.55 14.68
N ALA A 263 10.47 20.16 14.38
CA ALA A 263 9.69 19.29 15.26
C ALA A 263 10.36 17.91 15.46
N PHE A 264 10.97 17.33 14.43
CA PHE A 264 11.77 16.09 14.56
C PHE A 264 12.91 16.27 15.55
N THR A 265 13.68 17.36 15.46
CA THR A 265 14.82 17.60 16.35
C THR A 265 14.44 17.76 17.83
N HIS A 266 13.16 18.08 18.12
CA HIS A 266 12.62 18.17 19.47
C HIS A 266 11.91 16.87 19.93
N SER A 267 11.85 15.85 19.08
CA SER A 267 11.21 14.58 19.41
C SER A 267 12.08 13.71 20.32
N ALA A 268 11.44 12.82 21.09
CA ALA A 268 12.15 11.83 21.90
C ALA A 268 13.02 10.89 21.04
N GLU A 269 12.60 10.62 19.81
CA GLU A 269 13.34 9.77 18.88
C GLU A 269 14.67 10.40 18.44
N PHE A 270 14.73 11.72 18.33
CA PHE A 270 15.94 12.43 17.95
C PHE A 270 16.93 12.59 19.10
N ALA A 271 16.53 12.28 20.34
CA ALA A 271 17.34 12.52 21.54
C ALA A 271 18.75 11.90 21.45
N VAL A 272 18.89 10.69 20.90
CA VAL A 272 20.19 10.04 20.73
C VAL A 272 21.06 10.78 19.71
N ARG A 273 20.46 11.27 18.61
CA ARG A 273 21.15 12.02 17.56
C ARG A 273 21.54 13.42 18.00
N ALA A 274 20.75 14.03 18.87
CA ALA A 274 21.05 15.31 19.48
C ALA A 274 22.37 15.29 20.28
N LEU A 275 22.82 14.13 20.76
CA LEU A 275 24.05 13.97 21.53
C LEU A 275 25.33 13.87 20.67
N LEU A 276 25.19 13.62 19.36
CA LEU A 276 26.36 13.55 18.47
C LEU A 276 27.04 14.91 18.40
N ASP A 277 28.37 14.94 18.27
CA ASP A 277 29.06 16.15 17.84
C ASP A 277 28.69 16.47 16.38
N ASP A 278 28.97 17.70 15.94
CA ASP A 278 28.54 18.18 14.63
C ASP A 278 29.16 17.39 13.47
N THR A 279 30.40 16.93 13.61
CA THR A 279 31.07 16.13 12.56
C THR A 279 30.41 14.75 12.46
N SER A 280 30.17 14.10 13.60
CA SER A 280 29.48 12.82 13.69
C SER A 280 28.04 12.92 13.20
N PHE A 281 27.35 14.01 13.50
CA PHE A 281 25.99 14.28 13.00
C PHE A 281 25.96 14.40 11.48
N VAL A 282 26.85 15.23 10.90
CA VAL A 282 26.95 15.39 9.44
C VAL A 282 27.31 14.07 8.75
N GLN A 283 28.25 13.30 9.29
CA GLN A 283 28.60 11.98 8.76
C GLN A 283 27.41 11.02 8.80
N GLN A 284 26.60 11.07 9.86
CA GLN A 284 25.38 10.28 9.94
C GLN A 284 24.35 10.72 8.88
N LEU A 285 24.20 12.02 8.60
CA LEU A 285 23.33 12.50 7.52
C LEU A 285 23.76 11.98 6.15
N TYR A 286 25.08 11.98 5.86
CA TYR A 286 25.61 11.36 4.64
C TYR A 286 25.28 9.87 4.55
N GLN A 287 25.51 9.13 5.64
CA GLN A 287 25.26 7.70 5.66
C GLN A 287 23.78 7.36 5.52
N THR A 288 22.90 8.13 6.16
CA THR A 288 21.45 7.88 6.14
C THR A 288 20.82 8.33 4.83
N THR A 289 21.24 9.48 4.29
CA THR A 289 20.59 10.06 3.11
C THR A 289 21.15 9.50 1.79
N PHE A 290 22.47 9.27 1.74
CA PHE A 290 23.16 8.91 0.49
C PHE A 290 23.84 7.54 0.55
N ASN A 291 23.69 6.83 1.67
CA ASN A 291 24.30 5.52 1.90
C ASN A 291 25.83 5.49 1.67
N ARG A 292 26.51 6.57 2.06
CA ARG A 292 27.96 6.73 1.91
C ARG A 292 28.54 7.57 3.03
N ALA A 293 29.86 7.48 3.21
CA ALA A 293 30.59 8.46 4.00
C ALA A 293 30.62 9.81 3.27
N GLY A 294 30.58 10.90 4.04
CA GLY A 294 30.79 12.24 3.51
C GLY A 294 32.27 12.46 3.16
N GLU A 295 32.55 13.07 2.01
CA GLU A 295 33.90 13.49 1.68
C GLU A 295 34.36 14.61 2.61
N SER A 296 35.66 14.68 2.89
CA SER A 296 36.21 15.65 3.86
C SER A 296 35.80 17.10 3.58
N ALA A 297 35.73 17.50 2.31
CA ALA A 297 35.32 18.85 1.93
C ALA A 297 33.82 19.11 2.15
N GLY A 298 32.96 18.13 1.84
CA GLY A 298 31.52 18.23 2.07
C GLY A 298 31.19 18.26 3.56
N VAL A 299 31.83 17.39 4.34
CA VAL A 299 31.68 17.38 5.81
C VAL A 299 32.13 18.70 6.41
N ALA A 300 33.28 19.24 5.98
CA ALA A 300 33.76 20.54 6.46
C ALA A 300 32.78 21.67 6.14
N TYR A 301 32.17 21.67 4.96
CA TYR A 301 31.17 22.67 4.58
C TYR A 301 29.94 22.65 5.50
N TRP A 302 29.36 21.48 5.76
CA TRP A 302 28.17 21.38 6.61
C TRP A 302 28.46 21.67 8.08
N VAL A 303 29.65 21.28 8.57
CA VAL A 303 30.11 21.64 9.91
C VAL A 303 30.31 23.15 10.03
N ASP A 304 30.88 23.80 9.01
CA ASP A 304 31.01 25.27 8.97
C ASP A 304 29.64 25.96 8.97
N ALA A 305 28.65 25.41 8.27
CA ALA A 305 27.28 25.92 8.30
C ALA A 305 26.66 25.88 9.72
N LEU A 306 26.85 24.78 10.45
CA LEU A 306 26.42 24.67 11.86
C LEU A 306 27.12 25.70 12.75
N GLN A 307 28.43 25.90 12.56
CA GLN A 307 29.21 26.89 13.30
C GLN A 307 28.76 28.34 13.03
N HIS A 308 28.22 28.61 11.83
CA HIS A 308 27.68 29.90 11.43
C HIS A 308 26.17 30.05 11.64
N GLY A 309 25.57 29.17 12.45
CA GLY A 309 24.22 29.36 12.98
C GLY A 309 23.11 28.60 12.24
N ALA A 310 23.44 27.72 11.29
CA ALA A 310 22.46 26.76 10.78
C ALA A 310 22.06 25.79 11.91
N SER A 311 20.77 25.43 11.98
CA SER A 311 20.32 24.41 12.91
C SER A 311 20.50 23.00 12.33
N ARG A 312 20.42 21.97 13.18
CA ARG A 312 20.38 20.59 12.69
C ARG A 312 19.17 20.32 11.79
N ALA A 313 18.05 21.01 12.04
CA ALA A 313 16.88 20.94 11.17
C ALA A 313 17.14 21.59 9.79
N ASP A 314 17.92 22.68 9.71
CA ASP A 314 18.35 23.26 8.43
C ASP A 314 19.17 22.25 7.63
N LEU A 315 20.09 21.53 8.28
CA LEU A 315 20.88 20.48 7.62
C LEU A 315 20.00 19.31 7.17
N ILE A 316 19.10 18.80 8.03
CA ILE A 316 18.17 17.71 7.67
C ILE A 316 17.34 18.09 6.44
N GLN A 317 16.77 19.30 6.43
CA GLN A 317 15.99 19.78 5.28
C GLN A 317 16.85 19.94 4.03
N SER A 318 18.09 20.43 4.16
CA SER A 318 19.01 20.60 3.03
C SER A 318 19.43 19.26 2.42
N PHE A 319 19.85 18.29 3.24
CA PHE A 319 20.21 16.93 2.80
C PHE A 319 19.03 16.24 2.10
N SER A 320 17.84 16.30 2.70
CA SER A 320 16.61 15.75 2.12
C SER A 320 16.29 16.38 0.75
N THR A 321 16.46 17.70 0.62
CA THR A 321 16.22 18.42 -0.65
C THR A 321 17.23 18.02 -1.73
N ILE A 322 18.51 17.90 -1.37
CA ILE A 322 19.58 17.49 -2.30
C ILE A 322 19.34 16.06 -2.79
N ALA A 323 18.92 15.15 -1.92
CA ALA A 323 18.60 13.77 -2.30
C ALA A 323 17.52 13.70 -3.39
N VAL A 324 16.45 14.50 -3.24
CA VAL A 324 15.37 14.58 -4.24
C VAL A 324 15.89 15.18 -5.56
N GLN A 325 16.67 16.26 -5.50
CA GLN A 325 17.21 16.91 -6.70
C GLN A 325 18.21 16.02 -7.47
N ASN A 326 18.93 15.15 -6.78
CA ASN A 326 19.81 14.16 -7.41
C ASN A 326 19.02 13.08 -8.16
N ILE A 327 17.84 12.70 -7.66
CA ILE A 327 16.92 11.77 -8.35
C ILE A 327 16.36 12.42 -9.62
N THR A 328 16.03 13.71 -9.58
CA THR A 328 15.49 14.44 -10.75
C THR A 328 16.56 14.99 -11.69
N HIS A 329 17.85 14.77 -11.39
CA HIS A 329 18.99 15.31 -12.15
C HIS A 329 19.01 16.85 -12.28
N THR A 330 18.47 17.56 -11.28
CA THR A 330 18.33 19.03 -11.32
C THR A 330 19.20 19.78 -10.29
N ALA A 331 20.09 19.08 -9.57
CA ALA A 331 20.93 19.70 -8.54
C ALA A 331 22.04 20.61 -9.12
N VAL A 332 22.24 21.78 -8.51
CA VAL A 332 23.31 22.74 -8.86
C VAL A 332 24.67 22.33 -8.29
N HIS A 333 24.68 21.48 -7.25
CA HIS A 333 25.86 20.85 -6.67
C HIS A 333 25.75 19.34 -6.84
N GLN A 334 26.68 18.74 -7.61
CA GLN A 334 26.72 17.29 -7.81
C GLN A 334 27.34 16.60 -6.60
N GLU A 335 26.50 16.19 -5.64
CA GLU A 335 26.86 15.10 -4.73
C GLU A 335 26.47 13.74 -5.36
N ALA A 336 27.08 12.65 -4.89
CA ALA A 336 26.91 11.32 -5.49
C ALA A 336 25.44 10.94 -5.76
N GLN A 337 25.19 10.35 -6.93
CA GLN A 337 23.87 9.91 -7.36
C GLN A 337 23.28 8.88 -6.39
N VAL A 338 22.01 9.09 -6.02
CA VAL A 338 21.18 8.07 -5.39
C VAL A 338 21.03 6.92 -6.37
N VAL A 339 21.78 5.83 -6.16
CA VAL A 339 21.55 4.57 -6.88
C VAL A 339 20.41 3.86 -6.17
N GLY A 340 19.19 4.24 -6.56
CA GLY A 340 17.94 3.59 -6.19
C GLY A 340 17.68 3.47 -4.70
N SER A 341 16.84 4.34 -4.15
CA SER A 341 16.09 3.97 -2.95
C SER A 341 14.65 4.42 -3.09
N ILE A 342 13.80 3.43 -3.29
CA ILE A 342 12.46 3.49 -2.72
C ILE A 342 12.65 3.13 -1.25
N THR A 343 12.07 3.96 -0.40
CA THR A 343 12.05 3.82 1.06
C THR A 343 11.28 2.54 1.42
N ILE A 344 11.94 1.58 2.09
CA ILE A 344 11.39 0.28 2.50
C ILE A 344 11.21 0.27 4.02
N VAL A 345 10.02 0.62 4.45
CA VAL A 345 9.64 0.74 5.86
C VAL A 345 9.45 -0.62 6.48
N THR A 346 10.19 -0.97 7.51
CA THR A 346 9.95 -2.20 8.27
C THR A 346 8.98 -1.92 9.44
N GLY A 347 8.02 -2.81 9.68
CA GLY A 347 7.10 -2.77 10.83
C GLY A 347 5.70 -2.19 10.59
N ILE A 348 5.20 -2.12 9.36
CA ILE A 348 3.81 -1.74 9.10
C ILE A 348 2.93 -3.00 9.18
N ILE A 349 2.11 -3.08 10.23
CA ILE A 349 1.07 -4.11 10.43
C ILE A 349 -0.18 -3.67 9.68
#